data_AF-A0A9E5UPM0-F1
#
_entry.id   AF-A0A9E5UPM0-F1
#
_cell.length_a   1.000
_cell.length_b   1.000
_cell.length_c   1.000
_cell.angle_alpha   90.00
_cell.angle_beta   90.00
_cell.angle_gamma   90.00
#
_symmetry.space_group_name_H-M   'P 1'
#
loop_
_entity.id
_entity.type
_entity.pdbx_description
1 polymer ?
#
loop_
_entity_poly.entity_id
_entity_poly.type
_entity_poly.pdbx_seq_one_letter_code
_entity_poly.pdbx_strand_id
1 'polypeptide(L)' 'MSRLPMVTSNHRKAYPSDLSDTEWTIIKPLLPEPKGFGHPITV' A
#
# COMPACT_ATOMS: atom_id res chain seq x y z
N MET A 1 -8.00 -23.50 -2.44
CA MET A 1 -7.41 -22.43 -3.28
C MET A 1 -7.91 -21.10 -2.75
N SER A 2 -7.13 -20.40 -1.92
CA SER A 2 -7.49 -19.08 -1.40
C SER A 2 -7.56 -18.08 -2.56
N ARG A 3 -8.68 -17.36 -2.68
CA ARG A 3 -8.87 -16.33 -3.70
C ARG A 3 -8.01 -15.12 -3.32
N LEU A 4 -7.22 -14.60 -4.26
CA LEU A 4 -6.48 -13.36 -4.06
C LEU A 4 -7.47 -12.20 -3.85
N PRO A 5 -7.18 -11.27 -2.92
CA PRO A 5 -8.01 -10.08 -2.74
C PRO A 5 -8.10 -9.28 -4.05
N MET A 6 -9.23 -8.59 -4.24
CA MET A 6 -9.44 -7.76 -5.43
C MET A 6 -8.62 -6.48 -5.29
N VAL A 7 -7.41 -6.47 -5.85
CA VAL A 7 -6.53 -5.31 -5.90
C VAL A 7 -6.73 -4.59 -7.24
N THR A 8 -7.11 -3.32 -7.22
CA THR A 8 -7.40 -2.50 -8.43
C THR A 8 -6.14 -1.94 -9.11
N SER A 9 -5.01 -2.66 -9.03
CA SER A 9 -3.75 -2.27 -9.66
C SER A 9 -3.82 -2.52 -11.18
N ASN A 10 -4.30 -1.54 -11.95
CA ASN A 10 -4.58 -1.64 -13.39
C ASN A 10 -3.40 -2.06 -14.29
N HIS A 11 -2.18 -2.18 -13.75
CA HIS A 11 -0.98 -2.56 -14.52
C HIS A 11 -0.04 -3.57 -13.83
N ARG A 12 -0.38 -4.14 -12.66
CA ARG A 12 0.53 -5.07 -11.95
C ARG A 12 -0.14 -6.42 -11.69
N LYS A 13 0.65 -7.49 -11.76
CA LYS A 13 0.23 -8.82 -11.32
C LYS A 13 -0.03 -8.76 -9.82
N ALA A 14 -1.25 -9.12 -9.39
CA ALA A 14 -1.57 -9.22 -7.98
C ALA A 14 -0.80 -10.39 -7.35
N TYR A 15 -0.11 -10.12 -6.25
CA TYR A 15 0.55 -11.10 -5.42
C TYR A 15 -0.26 -11.38 -4.15
N PRO A 16 -0.11 -12.57 -3.53
CA PRO A 16 -0.75 -12.88 -2.25
C PRO A 16 -0.40 -11.91 -1.11
N SER A 17 0.71 -11.17 -1.24
CA SER A 17 1.15 -10.15 -0.29
C SER A 17 0.56 -8.77 -0.54
N ASP A 18 -0.15 -8.57 -1.64
CA ASP A 18 -0.72 -7.26 -1.97
C ASP A 18 -1.96 -6.98 -1.12
N LEU A 19 -2.05 -5.74 -0.64
CA LEU A 19 -3.20 -5.27 0.13
C LEU A 19 -4.33 -4.83 -0.80
N SER A 20 -5.55 -5.23 -0.48
CA SER A 20 -6.76 -4.63 -1.06
C SER A 20 -6.96 -3.19 -0.59
N ASP A 21 -7.77 -2.44 -1.33
CA ASP A 21 -8.17 -1.07 -0.97
C ASP A 21 -8.89 -1.04 0.40
N THR A 22 -9.66 -2.08 0.71
CA THR A 22 -10.34 -2.25 2.01
C THR A 22 -9.37 -2.47 3.16
N GLU A 23 -8.39 -3.36 2.97
CA GLU A 23 -7.37 -3.62 4.00
C GLU A 23 -6.48 -2.39 4.20
N TRP A 24 -6.15 -1.70 3.11
CA TRP A 24 -5.40 -0.45 3.15
C TRP A 24 -6.12 0.63 3.96
N THR A 25 -7.45 0.74 3.83
CA THR A 25 -8.25 1.72 4.58
C THR A 25 -8.18 1.49 6.09
N ILE A 26 -8.02 0.25 6.54
CA ILE A 26 -7.87 -0.12 7.95
C ILE A 26 -6.46 0.24 8.46
N ILE A 27 -5.43 -0.03 7.67
CA ILE A 27 -4.02 0.17 8.07
C ILE A 27 -3.63 1.64 8.04
N LYS A 28 -4.09 2.38 7.02
CA LYS A 28 -3.71 3.78 6.77
C LYS A 28 -3.76 4.70 8.01
N PRO A 29 -4.84 4.72 8.83
CA PRO A 29 -4.89 5.59 10.02
C PRO A 29 -3.97 5.15 11.16
N LEU A 30 -3.43 3.93 11.11
CA LEU A 30 -2.51 3.38 12.12
C LEU A 30 -1.04 3.64 11.76
N LEU A 31 -0.76 4.13 10.55
CA LEU A 31 0.58 4.50 10.16
C LEU A 31 1.02 5.75 10.92
N PRO A 32 2.24 5.77 11.48
CA PRO A 32 2.76 6.97 12.12
C PRO A 32 2.91 8.09 11.09
N GLU A 33 2.82 9.33 11.56
CA GLU A 33 3.16 10.47 10.72
C GLU A 33 4.61 10.33 10.21
N PRO A 34 4.87 10.72 8.94
CA PRO A 34 6.21 10.70 8.41
C PRO A 34 7.12 11.57 9.28
N LYS A 35 8.23 10.98 9.74
CA LYS A 35 9.17 11.59 10.69
C LYS A 35 9.81 12.90 10.20
N GLY A 36 9.70 13.23 8.91
CA GLY A 36 10.25 14.46 8.32
C GLY A 36 11.78 14.46 8.13
N PHE A 37 12.45 13.31 8.28
CA PHE A 37 13.88 13.20 8.04
C PHE A 37 14.16 12.89 6.57
N GLY A 38 15.05 13.68 5.96
CA GLY A 38 15.39 13.61 4.53
C GLY A 38 14.65 14.67 3.72
N HIS A 39 15.32 15.78 3.42
CA HIS A 39 14.85 16.67 2.36
C HIS A 39 15.04 15.94 1.01
N PRO A 40 14.10 16.08 0.06
CA PRO A 40 14.36 15.69 -1.31
C PRO A 40 15.65 16.38 -1.76
N ILE A 41 16.61 15.61 -2.26
CA ILE A 41 17.76 16.19 -2.95
C ILE A 41 17.17 16.81 -4.22
N THR A 42 17.13 18.14 -4.28
CA THR A 42 16.85 18.84 -5.53
C THR A 42 18.04 18.61 -6.45
N VAL A 43 17.84 17.86 -7.53
CA VAL A 43 18.80 17.69 -8.63
C VAL A 43 18.64 18.80 -9.66
#